data_AF-T0FY08-F1
#
_entry.id   AF-T0FY08-F1
#
_cell.length_a   1.000
_cell.length_b   1.000
_cell.length_c   1.000
_cell.angle_alpha   90.00
_cell.angle_beta   90.00
_cell.angle_gamma   90.00
#
_symmetry.space_group_name_H-M   'P 1'
#
loop_
_entity.id
_entity.type
_entity.pdbx_description
1 polymer ?
#
loop_
_entity_poly.entity_id
_entity_poly.type
_entity_poly.pdbx_seq_one_letter_code
_entity_poly.pdbx_strand_id
1 'polypeptide(L)'
;MRGKRRIWSEQKKYIVSIVTRISPLIGIKAACKLLKISTQRFYRWKNEVHCLTSTFNLCRKLHPKQLTSKEQTIIAKYLKKPELQHWPLRSVFYQMLNDTKAFMNLSTFYKYARALRPDFKRFRKPTKNRHSCFFSFNSPAYGYYHLTRARRF
;
A
#
# COMPACT_ATOMS: atom_id res chain seq x y z
N MET A 1 -32.82 9.26 11.94
CA MET A 1 -32.36 7.86 11.76
C MET A 1 -30.84 7.69 11.93
N ARG A 2 -30.27 7.84 13.15
CA ARG A 2 -28.84 7.60 13.41
C ARG A 2 -28.57 6.23 14.07
N GLY A 3 -29.50 5.71 14.88
CA GLY A 3 -29.33 4.44 15.60
C GLY A 3 -29.22 3.17 14.72
N LYS A 4 -29.99 3.09 13.62
CA LYS A 4 -29.99 1.90 12.73
C LYS A 4 -28.64 1.63 12.04
N ARG A 5 -27.78 2.64 11.88
CA ARG A 5 -26.49 2.49 11.19
C ARG A 5 -25.51 1.59 11.94
N ARG A 6 -25.50 1.65 13.27
CA ARG A 6 -24.60 0.86 14.12
C ARG A 6 -24.93 -0.63 14.07
N ILE A 7 -26.21 -0.96 14.18
CA ILE A 7 -26.72 -2.34 14.06
C ILE A 7 -26.32 -2.93 12.71
N TRP A 8 -26.51 -2.18 11.62
CA TRP A 8 -26.13 -2.63 10.28
C TRP A 8 -24.63 -2.82 10.07
N SER A 9 -23.78 -1.99 10.70
CA SER A 9 -22.33 -2.18 10.60
C SER A 9 -21.84 -3.43 11.35
N GLU A 10 -22.44 -3.73 12.50
CA GLU A 10 -22.12 -4.90 13.31
C GLU A 10 -22.61 -6.19 12.62
N GLN A 11 -23.83 -6.15 12.08
CA GLN A 11 -24.49 -7.29 11.42
C GLN A 11 -24.19 -7.41 9.92
N LYS A 12 -23.27 -6.61 9.37
CA LYS A 12 -23.02 -6.53 7.92
C LYS A 12 -22.74 -7.89 7.26
N LYS A 13 -21.97 -8.75 7.94
CA LYS A 13 -21.60 -10.09 7.44
C LYS A 13 -22.83 -10.98 7.29
N TYR A 14 -23.71 -10.95 8.30
CA TYR A 14 -24.94 -11.73 8.30
C TYR A 14 -25.91 -11.25 7.21
N ILE A 15 -26.07 -9.94 7.06
CA ILE A 15 -26.90 -9.34 6.01
C ILE A 15 -26.41 -9.77 4.61
N VAL A 16 -25.10 -9.67 4.35
CA VAL A 16 -24.52 -10.12 3.07
C VAL A 16 -24.78 -11.61 2.84
N SER A 17 -24.68 -12.44 3.88
CA SER A 17 -24.94 -13.88 3.77
C SER A 17 -26.39 -14.20 3.40
N ILE A 18 -27.36 -13.50 4.02
CA ILE A 18 -28.80 -13.68 3.72
C ILE A 18 -29.07 -13.28 2.28
N VAL A 19 -28.68 -12.07 1.87
CA VAL A 19 -28.92 -11.57 0.51
C VAL A 19 -28.29 -12.50 -0.52
N THR A 20 -27.08 -13.00 -0.26
CA THR A 20 -26.39 -13.92 -1.17
C THR A 20 -27.17 -15.23 -1.32
N ARG A 21 -27.75 -15.77 -0.23
CA ARG A 21 -28.54 -17.01 -0.26
C ARG A 21 -29.89 -16.86 -0.96
N ILE A 22 -30.60 -15.75 -0.74
CA ILE A 22 -31.95 -15.55 -1.31
C ILE A 22 -31.91 -14.97 -2.73
N SER A 23 -30.81 -14.30 -3.11
CA SER A 23 -30.69 -13.63 -4.41
C SER A 23 -30.92 -14.52 -5.64
N PRO A 24 -30.58 -15.82 -5.67
CA PRO A 24 -30.88 -16.69 -6.80
C PRO A 24 -32.39 -16.94 -7.00
N LEU A 25 -33.20 -16.80 -5.94
CA LEU A 25 -34.64 -17.08 -5.99
C LEU A 25 -35.45 -15.85 -6.41
N ILE A 26 -35.13 -14.66 -5.88
CA ILE A 26 -35.94 -13.44 -6.03
C ILE A 26 -35.20 -12.29 -6.73
N GLY A 27 -33.91 -12.45 -7.01
CA GLY A 27 -33.05 -11.41 -7.55
C GLY A 27 -32.48 -10.46 -6.48
N ILE A 28 -31.30 -9.90 -6.77
CA ILE A 28 -30.54 -9.05 -5.82
C ILE A 28 -31.31 -7.78 -5.42
N LYS A 29 -32.02 -7.15 -6.36
CA LYS A 29 -32.80 -5.92 -6.10
C LYS A 29 -33.93 -6.17 -5.10
N ALA A 30 -34.69 -7.25 -5.28
CA ALA A 30 -35.79 -7.61 -4.39
C ALA A 30 -35.27 -8.04 -3.00
N ALA A 31 -34.21 -8.84 -2.97
CA ALA A 31 -33.53 -9.24 -1.74
C ALA A 31 -33.03 -8.05 -0.91
N CYS A 32 -32.42 -7.05 -1.56
CA CYS A 32 -31.99 -5.82 -0.90
C CYS A 32 -33.17 -4.99 -0.38
N LYS A 33 -34.28 -4.92 -1.15
CA LYS A 33 -35.51 -4.21 -0.75
C LYS A 33 -36.14 -4.82 0.49
N LEU A 34 -36.18 -6.16 0.58
CA LEU A 34 -36.68 -6.90 1.74
C LEU A 34 -35.94 -6.51 3.04
N LEU A 35 -34.61 -6.42 2.97
CA LEU A 35 -33.77 -6.04 4.11
C LEU A 35 -33.61 -4.52 4.30
N LYS A 36 -34.32 -3.71 3.51
CA LYS A 36 -34.28 -2.24 3.54
C LYS A 36 -32.85 -1.68 3.38
N ILE A 37 -32.03 -2.32 2.54
CA ILE A 37 -30.68 -1.87 2.18
C ILE A 37 -30.62 -1.47 0.70
N SER A 38 -29.73 -0.53 0.34
CA SER A 38 -29.48 -0.25 -1.06
C SER A 38 -28.60 -1.32 -1.69
N THR A 39 -28.79 -1.56 -2.98
CA THR A 39 -27.95 -2.48 -3.77
C THR A 39 -26.47 -2.05 -3.74
N GLN A 40 -26.17 -0.75 -3.82
CA GLN A 40 -24.79 -0.27 -3.72
C GLN A 40 -24.16 -0.60 -2.35
N ARG A 41 -24.93 -0.48 -1.26
CA ARG A 41 -24.44 -0.82 0.08
C ARG A 41 -24.19 -2.31 0.21
N PHE A 42 -25.08 -3.15 -0.31
CA PHE A 42 -24.87 -4.59 -0.38
C PHE A 42 -23.57 -4.94 -1.12
N TYR A 43 -23.38 -4.42 -2.35
CA TYR A 43 -22.17 -4.70 -3.11
C TYR A 43 -20.91 -4.18 -2.43
N ARG A 44 -20.97 -3.01 -1.78
CA ARG A 44 -19.84 -2.50 -0.99
C ARG A 44 -19.47 -3.48 0.13
N TRP A 45 -20.42 -3.91 0.94
CA TRP A 45 -20.17 -4.88 2.01
C TRP A 45 -19.75 -6.26 1.49
N LYS A 46 -20.35 -6.71 0.37
CA LYS A 46 -19.97 -7.96 -0.29
C LYS A 46 -18.53 -7.89 -0.80
N ASN A 47 -18.09 -6.74 -1.31
CA ASN A 47 -16.76 -6.53 -1.85
C ASN A 47 -15.70 -6.20 -0.78
N GLU A 48 -16.09 -6.05 0.50
CA GLU A 48 -15.17 -6.00 1.65
C GLU A 48 -14.55 -7.40 1.94
N VAL A 49 -14.50 -8.31 0.96
CA VAL A 49 -13.88 -9.63 1.11
C VAL A 49 -12.39 -9.46 1.42
N HIS A 50 -11.98 -9.98 2.57
CA HIS A 50 -10.58 -10.03 2.93
C HIS A 50 -9.88 -11.16 2.17
N CYS A 51 -8.86 -10.81 1.38
CA CYS A 51 -7.98 -11.79 0.76
C CYS A 51 -6.79 -12.04 1.67
N LEU A 52 -6.86 -13.12 2.45
CA LEU A 52 -5.82 -13.53 3.40
C LEU A 52 -4.46 -13.75 2.74
N THR A 53 -4.44 -14.11 1.45
CA THR A 53 -3.21 -14.33 0.68
C THR A 53 -2.48 -13.02 0.33
N SER A 54 -3.16 -11.87 0.39
CA SER A 54 -2.54 -10.58 0.05
C SER A 54 -1.95 -9.90 1.28
N THR A 55 -0.85 -9.19 1.09
CA THR A 55 -0.18 -8.36 2.12
C THR A 55 -1.07 -7.29 2.76
N PHE A 56 -2.11 -6.83 2.07
CA PHE A 56 -3.00 -5.78 2.56
C PHE A 56 -4.41 -6.27 2.91
N ASN A 57 -4.64 -7.59 2.96
CA ASN A 57 -5.98 -8.18 3.11
C ASN A 57 -7.00 -7.69 2.05
N LEU A 58 -6.52 -7.29 0.87
CA LEU A 58 -7.31 -6.79 -0.27
C LEU A 58 -7.15 -7.72 -1.47
N CYS A 59 -8.26 -8.11 -2.08
CA CYS A 59 -8.23 -8.99 -3.25
C CYS A 59 -7.81 -8.23 -4.51
N ARG A 60 -6.79 -8.72 -5.24
CA ARG A 60 -6.33 -8.12 -6.51
C ARG A 60 -7.40 -8.05 -7.58
N LYS A 61 -8.33 -9.02 -7.64
CA LYS A 61 -9.43 -9.02 -8.61
C LYS A 61 -10.35 -7.80 -8.44
N LEU A 62 -10.50 -7.32 -7.20
CA LEU A 62 -11.27 -6.11 -6.87
C LEU A 62 -10.40 -4.84 -6.89
N HIS A 63 -9.09 -4.99 -6.62
CA HIS A 63 -8.13 -3.90 -6.56
C HIS A 63 -6.97 -4.12 -7.55
N PRO A 64 -7.20 -3.91 -8.86
CA PRO A 64 -6.22 -4.23 -9.90
C PRO A 64 -4.93 -3.40 -9.84
N LYS A 65 -4.95 -2.25 -9.14
CA LYS A 65 -3.78 -1.37 -8.94
C LYS A 65 -2.78 -1.90 -7.90
N GLN A 66 -2.96 -3.12 -7.40
CA GLN A 66 -2.03 -3.77 -6.48
C GLN A 66 -0.88 -4.44 -7.26
N LEU A 67 0.28 -4.54 -6.61
CA LEU A 67 1.40 -5.29 -7.16
C LEU A 67 1.07 -6.79 -7.21
N THR A 68 1.57 -7.45 -8.23
CA THR A 68 1.50 -8.91 -8.38
C THR A 68 2.29 -9.62 -7.28
N SER A 69 1.99 -10.90 -7.05
CA SER A 69 2.73 -11.69 -6.05
C SER A 69 4.22 -11.76 -6.40
N LYS A 70 4.53 -11.88 -7.71
CA LYS A 70 5.90 -11.95 -8.22
C LYS A 70 6.69 -10.68 -7.86
N GLU A 71 6.14 -9.50 -8.12
CA GLU A 71 6.77 -8.22 -7.78
C GLU A 71 6.95 -8.06 -6.26
N GLN A 72 5.97 -8.46 -5.46
CA GLN A 72 6.08 -8.43 -4.00
C GLN A 72 7.21 -9.32 -3.50
N THR A 73 7.36 -10.54 -4.06
CA THR A 73 8.46 -11.44 -3.75
C THR A 73 9.80 -10.84 -4.14
N ILE A 74 9.89 -10.14 -5.26
CA ILE A 74 11.11 -9.44 -5.68
C ILE A 74 11.48 -8.36 -4.67
N ILE A 75 10.54 -7.49 -4.28
CA ILE A 75 10.77 -6.47 -3.24
C ILE A 75 11.29 -7.13 -1.95
N ALA A 76 10.62 -8.21 -1.49
CA ALA A 76 11.00 -8.92 -0.29
C ALA A 76 12.42 -9.49 -0.38
N LYS A 77 12.83 -10.00 -1.55
CA LYS A 77 14.21 -10.48 -1.78
C LYS A 77 15.22 -9.34 -1.64
N TYR A 78 15.01 -8.19 -2.29
CA TYR A 78 15.92 -7.04 -2.20
C TYR A 78 16.02 -6.49 -0.77
N LEU A 79 14.91 -6.44 -0.05
CA LEU A 79 14.90 -5.98 1.35
C LEU A 79 15.59 -6.95 2.30
N LYS A 80 15.73 -8.24 1.95
CA LYS A 80 16.40 -9.25 2.78
C LYS A 80 17.89 -9.43 2.45
N LYS A 81 18.40 -8.81 1.37
CA LYS A 81 19.82 -8.90 1.01
C LYS A 81 20.67 -8.26 2.12
N PRO A 82 21.68 -8.96 2.68
CA PRO A 82 22.51 -8.44 3.75
C PRO A 82 23.32 -7.21 3.30
N GLU A 83 23.80 -7.21 2.07
CA GLU A 83 24.55 -6.12 1.43
C GLU A 83 23.78 -4.79 1.42
N LEU A 84 22.45 -4.86 1.28
CA LEU A 84 21.57 -3.69 1.14
C LEU A 84 20.94 -3.25 2.47
N GLN A 85 21.19 -3.96 3.57
CA GLN A 85 20.54 -3.70 4.86
C GLN A 85 20.89 -2.33 5.45
N HIS A 86 22.07 -1.81 5.12
CA HIS A 86 22.56 -0.50 5.55
C HIS A 86 22.24 0.61 4.54
N TRP A 87 21.58 0.30 3.44
CA TRP A 87 21.28 1.28 2.41
C TRP A 87 19.94 1.96 2.69
N PRO A 88 19.77 3.24 2.32
CA PRO A 88 18.45 3.85 2.36
C PRO A 88 17.53 3.16 1.34
N LEU A 89 16.25 3.00 1.71
CA LEU A 89 15.23 2.35 0.86
C LEU A 89 15.18 2.93 -0.56
N ARG A 90 15.46 4.24 -0.71
CA ARG A 90 15.53 4.90 -2.02
C ARG A 90 16.62 4.31 -2.91
N SER A 91 17.82 4.05 -2.36
CA SER A 91 18.92 3.45 -3.11
C SER A 91 18.62 1.99 -3.47
N VAL A 92 18.01 1.24 -2.54
CA VAL A 92 17.55 -0.14 -2.81
C VAL A 92 16.55 -0.17 -3.97
N PHE A 93 15.63 0.80 -4.04
CA PHE A 93 14.69 0.92 -5.15
C PHE A 93 15.39 1.15 -6.48
N TYR A 94 16.34 2.08 -6.55
CA TYR A 94 17.07 2.34 -7.80
C TYR A 94 17.97 1.17 -8.19
N GLN A 95 18.58 0.46 -7.23
CA GLN A 95 19.29 -0.78 -7.52
C GLN A 95 18.38 -1.82 -8.17
N MET A 96 17.18 -2.01 -7.63
CA MET A 96 16.18 -2.93 -8.20
C MET A 96 15.74 -2.53 -9.61
N LEU A 97 15.61 -1.22 -9.89
CA LEU A 97 15.30 -0.71 -11.22
C LEU A 97 16.46 -0.93 -12.21
N ASN A 98 17.70 -0.69 -11.79
CA ASN A 98 18.89 -0.92 -12.61
C ASN A 98 19.04 -2.39 -12.96
N ASP A 99 18.72 -3.29 -12.02
CA ASP A 99 18.71 -4.74 -12.25
C ASP A 99 17.51 -5.21 -13.10
N THR A 100 16.62 -4.30 -13.52
CA THR A 100 15.39 -4.53 -14.33
C THR A 100 14.43 -5.59 -13.79
N LYS A 101 14.43 -5.83 -12.46
CA LYS A 101 13.66 -6.93 -11.86
C LYS A 101 12.17 -6.64 -11.67
N ALA A 102 11.82 -5.41 -11.28
CA ALA A 102 10.42 -5.02 -11.09
C ALA A 102 10.25 -3.52 -11.34
N PHE A 103 9.17 -3.16 -12.04
CA PHE A 103 8.87 -1.77 -12.40
C PHE A 103 7.69 -1.25 -11.60
N MET A 104 7.94 -0.25 -10.76
CA MET A 104 6.90 0.42 -10.00
C MET A 104 7.32 1.84 -9.63
N ASN A 105 6.34 2.64 -9.25
CA ASN A 105 6.57 3.97 -8.70
C ASN A 105 7.23 3.87 -7.29
N LEU A 106 8.12 4.81 -6.98
CA LEU A 106 8.84 4.89 -5.70
C LEU A 106 7.93 4.92 -4.45
N SER A 107 6.81 5.65 -4.49
CA SER A 107 5.82 5.68 -3.41
C SER A 107 5.11 4.32 -3.24
N THR A 108 4.83 3.61 -4.34
CA THR A 108 4.33 2.23 -4.30
C THR A 108 5.38 1.33 -3.65
N PHE A 109 6.63 1.43 -4.07
CA PHE A 109 7.73 0.68 -3.44
C PHE A 109 7.80 0.95 -1.94
N TYR A 110 7.78 2.21 -1.48
CA TYR A 110 7.78 2.51 -0.05
C TYR A 110 6.60 1.89 0.68
N LYS A 111 5.38 2.00 0.11
CA LYS A 111 4.18 1.40 0.71
C LYS A 111 4.36 -0.10 0.95
N TYR A 112 4.86 -0.83 -0.04
CA TYR A 112 5.08 -2.28 0.08
C TYR A 112 6.28 -2.62 0.95
N ALA A 113 7.38 -1.88 0.86
CA ALA A 113 8.56 -2.11 1.69
C ALA A 113 8.24 -1.96 3.18
N ARG A 114 7.41 -0.98 3.56
CA ARG A 114 6.95 -0.80 4.94
C ARG A 114 6.04 -1.92 5.42
N ALA A 115 5.22 -2.50 4.54
CA ALA A 115 4.36 -3.63 4.88
C ALA A 115 5.13 -4.95 4.98
N LEU A 116 6.11 -5.16 4.10
CA LEU A 116 6.90 -6.41 4.01
C LEU A 116 8.04 -6.47 5.04
N ARG A 117 8.67 -5.34 5.36
CA ARG A 117 9.79 -5.26 6.31
C ARG A 117 9.70 -3.98 7.17
N PRO A 118 8.83 -3.96 8.19
CA PRO A 118 8.60 -2.77 9.01
C PRO A 118 9.84 -2.34 9.83
N ASP A 119 10.72 -3.30 10.14
CA ASP A 119 12.00 -3.19 10.86
C ASP A 119 13.13 -2.56 10.04
N PHE A 120 12.95 -2.36 8.72
CA PHE A 120 14.00 -1.80 7.88
C PHE A 120 14.44 -0.40 8.39
N LYS A 121 15.75 -0.22 8.55
CA LYS A 121 16.36 0.98 9.16
C LYS A 121 15.91 2.25 8.44
N ARG A 122 15.39 3.21 9.20
CA ARG A 122 14.97 4.52 8.69
C ARG A 122 16.09 5.53 8.86
N PHE A 123 16.66 5.97 7.75
CA PHE A 123 17.55 7.12 7.74
C PHE A 123 16.70 8.38 7.91
N ARG A 124 16.70 8.93 9.12
CA ARG A 124 16.15 10.26 9.36
C ARG A 124 17.26 11.27 9.08
N LYS A 125 16.96 12.29 8.26
CA LYS A 125 17.82 13.46 8.19
C LYS A 125 17.84 14.08 9.60
N PRO A 126 19.02 14.40 10.17
CA PRO A 126 19.06 15.18 11.38
C PRO A 126 18.33 16.51 11.12
N THR A 127 17.42 16.87 12.01
CA THR A 127 16.75 18.16 11.97
C THR A 127 17.81 19.24 12.12
N LYS A 128 18.03 20.03 11.07
CA LYS A 128 18.86 21.24 11.18
C LYS A 128 18.10 22.20 12.10
N ASN A 129 18.56 22.35 13.34
CA ASN A 129 18.16 23.49 14.16
C ASN A 129 18.56 24.75 13.38
N ARG A 130 17.62 25.69 13.18
CA ARG A 130 17.82 26.90 12.38
C ARG A 130 18.94 27.83 12.90
N HIS A 131 19.53 27.52 14.06
CA HIS A 131 20.61 28.29 14.69
C HIS A 131 22.04 27.81 14.42
N SER A 132 22.28 26.80 13.58
CA SER A 132 23.64 26.37 13.25
C SER A 132 24.08 26.70 11.81
N CYS A 133 23.52 27.77 11.23
CA CYS A 133 23.90 28.22 9.88
C CYS A 133 25.12 29.17 9.87
N PHE A 134 25.79 29.34 10.99
CA PHE A 134 27.05 30.07 11.10
C PHE A 134 28.06 29.12 11.75
N PHE A 135 29.25 29.00 11.16
CA PHE A 135 30.33 28.05 11.50
C PHE A 135 30.20 26.63 10.95
N SER A 136 30.60 26.46 9.70
CA SER A 136 31.87 25.79 9.36
C SER A 136 32.03 25.77 7.84
N PHE A 137 32.72 26.81 7.34
CA PHE A 137 33.62 26.65 6.21
C PHE A 137 34.89 25.96 6.77
N ASN A 138 35.50 25.07 5.98
CA ASN A 138 36.73 24.30 6.23
C ASN A 138 36.58 22.87 6.80
N SER A 139 36.30 21.91 5.92
CA SER A 139 37.35 20.95 5.51
C SER A 139 36.90 20.04 4.34
N PRO A 140 37.87 19.54 3.53
CA PRO A 140 37.63 19.00 2.19
C PRO A 140 37.60 17.48 2.20
N ALA A 141 36.50 16.87 1.77
CA ALA A 141 36.51 15.49 1.25
C ALA A 141 35.16 15.17 0.61
N TYR A 142 35.22 14.38 -0.46
CA TYR A 142 34.13 13.79 -1.25
C TYR A 142 33.63 14.64 -2.42
N GLY A 143 34.26 14.34 -3.56
CA GLY A 143 33.98 14.86 -4.88
C GLY A 143 32.50 14.77 -5.25
N TYR A 144 32.04 15.88 -5.82
CA TYR A 144 30.73 16.06 -6.38
C TYR A 144 30.52 15.15 -7.59
N TYR A 145 29.50 14.28 -7.51
CA TYR A 145 28.73 13.93 -8.69
C TYR A 145 27.94 15.18 -9.13
N HIS A 146 28.59 16.02 -9.94
CA HIS A 146 27.88 16.86 -10.89
C HIS A 146 27.42 15.94 -12.03
N LEU A 147 26.11 15.84 -12.25
CA LEU A 147 25.50 15.93 -13.58
C LEU A 147 23.97 16.04 -13.43
N THR A 148 23.54 17.30 -13.56
CA THR A 148 22.39 17.77 -14.36
C THR A 148 21.00 17.18 -14.07
N ARG A 149 20.33 17.92 -13.19
CA ARG A 149 18.96 18.41 -13.37
C ARG A 149 18.64 18.66 -14.87
N ALA A 150 17.81 17.81 -15.47
CA ALA A 150 17.08 18.12 -16.70
C ALA A 150 15.58 17.78 -16.51
N ARG A 151 14.77 18.86 -16.46
CA ARG A 151 13.35 19.01 -16.85
C ARG A 151 12.52 17.73 -16.95
N ARG A 152 11.56 17.46 -16.05
CA ARG A 152 10.14 17.86 -16.21
C ARG A 152 9.83 18.50 -17.57
N PHE A 153 9.34 17.70 -18.50
CA PHE A 153 8.01 17.82 -19.11
C PHE A 153 7.49 16.41 -19.42
#